data_AF-A0A9E5XAP3-F1
#
_entry.id   AF-A0A9E5XAP3-F1
#
_cell.length_a   1.000
_cell.length_b   1.000
_cell.length_c   1.000
_cell.angle_alpha   90.00
_cell.angle_beta   90.00
_cell.angle_gamma   90.00
#
_symmetry.space_group_name_H-M   'P 1'
#
loop_
_entity.id
_entity.type
_entity.pdbx_description
1 polymer ?
#
loop_
_entity_poly.entity_id
_entity_poly.type
_entity_poly.pdbx_seq_one_letter_code
_entity_poly.pdbx_strand_id
1 'polypeptide(L)' 'MKYRELEEALCLLPTVDAVRIVGDNGRVAEVHVLAAPAKPPKQVVRDVQSLAMA' A
#
# COMPACT_ATOMS: atom_id res chain seq x y z
N MET A 1 1.07 -1.31 16.42
CA MET A 1 2.14 -1.38 15.39
C MET A 1 2.14 -2.76 14.75
N LYS A 2 1.28 -3.03 13.75
CA LYS A 2 1.07 -4.39 13.20
C LYS A 2 1.03 -4.46 11.66
N TYR A 3 1.72 -3.56 10.95
CA TYR A 3 1.66 -3.53 9.48
C TYR A 3 3.00 -3.34 8.78
N ARG A 4 4.12 -3.35 9.52
CA ARG A 4 5.43 -3.01 8.96
C ARG A 4 5.86 -3.94 7.83
N GLU A 5 5.63 -5.24 7.96
CA GLU A 5 5.94 -6.22 6.90
C GLU A 5 5.12 -5.97 5.63
N LEU A 6 3.84 -5.60 5.79
CA LEU A 6 2.98 -5.26 4.66
C LEU A 6 3.35 -3.91 4.03
N GLU A 7 3.72 -2.90 4.83
CA GLU A 7 4.26 -1.63 4.35
C GLU A 7 5.54 -1.86 3.53
N GLU A 8 6.46 -2.68 4.03
CA GLU A 8 7.71 -3.05 3.35
C GLU A 8 7.43 -3.83 2.06
N ALA A 9 6.50 -4.79 2.07
CA ALA A 9 6.09 -5.53 0.87
C ALA A 9 5.45 -4.62 -0.19
N LEU A 10 4.57 -3.70 0.21
CA LEU A 10 3.93 -2.76 -0.72
C LEU A 10 4.93 -1.79 -1.36
N CYS A 11 5.99 -1.40 -0.65
CA CYS A 11 7.08 -0.60 -1.22
C CYS A 11 7.90 -1.35 -2.29
N LEU A 12 7.74 -2.67 -2.44
CA LEU A 12 8.35 -3.43 -3.54
C LEU A 12 7.55 -3.34 -4.85
N LEU A 13 6.31 -2.83 -4.80
CA LEU A 13 5.52 -2.63 -6.01
C LEU A 13 6.21 -1.61 -6.92
N PRO A 14 6.30 -1.89 -8.23
CA PRO A 14 6.88 -0.93 -9.16
C PRO A 14 6.14 0.40 -9.07
N THR A 15 6.89 1.50 -9.01
CA THR A 15 6.41 2.89 -8.94
C THR A 15 5.88 3.35 -7.57
N VAL A 16 5.92 2.53 -6.53
CA VAL A 16 5.60 2.93 -5.15
C VAL A 16 6.87 3.38 -4.44
N ASP A 17 6.88 4.61 -3.95
CA ASP A 17 8.03 5.21 -3.27
C ASP A 17 7.93 5.07 -1.74
N ALA A 18 6.71 5.14 -1.20
CA ALA A 18 6.46 4.98 0.23
C ALA A 18 5.03 4.56 0.50
N VAL A 19 4.84 3.82 1.60
CA VAL A 19 3.53 3.38 2.07
C VAL A 19 3.43 3.57 3.59
N ARG A 20 2.24 3.98 4.04
CA ARG A 20 1.87 3.99 5.44
C ARG A 20 0.51 3.37 5.64
N ILE A 21 0.39 2.45 6.60
CA ILE A 21 -0.87 1.82 6.97
C ILE A 21 -1.33 2.35 8.32
N VAL A 22 -2.55 2.89 8.34
CA VAL A 22 -3.25 3.30 9.55
C VAL A 22 -4.27 2.22 9.89
N GLY A 23 -4.18 1.68 11.10
CA GLY A 23 -5.16 0.72 11.61
C GLY A 23 -6.06 1.33 12.67
N ASP A 24 -7.26 0.79 12.77
CA ASP A 24 -8.22 1.06 13.83
C ASP A 24 -8.79 -0.27 14.35
N ASN A 25 -8.85 -0.44 15.67
CA ASN A 25 -9.41 -1.63 16.33
C ASN A 25 -8.93 -2.98 15.75
N GLY A 26 -7.64 -3.06 15.39
CA GLY A 26 -7.02 -4.28 14.84
C GLY A 26 -7.32 -4.55 13.36
N ARG A 27 -7.99 -3.63 12.66
CA ARG A 27 -8.25 -3.68 11.23
C ARG A 27 -7.51 -2.56 10.50
N VAL A 28 -7.20 -2.77 9.23
CA VAL A 28 -6.68 -1.69 8.38
C VAL A 28 -7.82 -0.70 8.14
N ALA A 29 -7.60 0.57 8.50
CA ALA A 29 -8.54 1.66 8.26
C ALA A 29 -8.20 2.41 6.97
N GLU A 30 -6.92 2.73 6.78
CA GLU A 30 -6.45 3.49 5.61
C GLU A 30 -5.05 3.04 5.17
N VAL A 31 -4.78 3.20 3.88
CA VAL A 31 -3.45 3.00 3.27
C VAL A 31 -3.09 4.25 2.49
N HIS A 32 -2.02 4.92 2.90
CA HIS A 32 -1.49 6.09 2.22
C HIS A 32 -0.31 5.65 1.35
N VAL A 33 -0.33 6.03 0.08
CA VAL A 33 0.65 5.58 -0.92
C VAL A 33 1.20 6.80 -1.65
N LEU A 34 2.52 6.94 -1.64
CA LEU A 34 3.24 7.84 -2.54
C LEU A 34 3.73 7.02 -3.73
N ALA A 35 3.30 7.39 -4.93
CA ALA A 35 3.66 6.70 -6.15
C ALA A 35 4.07 7.68 -7.25
N ALA A 36 5.04 7.26 -8.06
CA ALA A 36 5.45 8.00 -9.24
C ALA A 36 4.30 8.09 -10.26
N PRO A 37 4.21 9.17 -11.07
CA PRO A 37 3.13 9.38 -12.03
C PRO A 37 3.20 8.46 -13.26
N ALA A 38 3.98 7.38 -13.21
CA ALA A 38 4.19 6.44 -14.31
C ALA A 38 3.01 5.49 -14.54
N LYS A 39 2.17 5.25 -13.51
CA LYS A 39 0.95 4.43 -13.61
C LYS A 39 -0.30 5.27 -13.37
N PRO A 40 -1.44 4.98 -14.03
CA PRO A 40 -2.72 5.57 -13.69
C PRO A 40 -3.08 5.31 -12.22
N PRO A 41 -3.65 6.28 -11.48
CA PRO A 41 -3.93 6.12 -10.05
C PRO A 41 -4.77 4.89 -9.70
N LYS A 42 -5.79 4.58 -10.52
CA LYS A 42 -6.63 3.38 -10.31
C LYS A 42 -5.86 2.06 -10.49
N GLN A 43 -4.78 2.05 -11.26
CA GLN A 43 -3.93 0.88 -11.41
C GLN A 43 -3.05 0.68 -10.18
N VAL A 44 -2.48 1.76 -9.62
CA VAL A 44 -1.74 1.72 -8.35
C VAL A 44 -2.63 1.17 -7.22
N VAL A 45 -3.86 1.66 -7.12
CA VAL A 45 -4.84 1.17 -6.11
C VAL A 45 -5.10 -0.34 -6.26
N ARG A 46 -5.23 -0.83 -7.50
CA ARG A 46 -5.44 -2.26 -7.76
C ARG A 46 -4.24 -3.10 -7.35
N ASP A 47 -3.03 -2.68 -7.72
CA ASP A 47 -1.80 -3.40 -7.37
C ASP A 47 -1.64 -3.52 -5.85
N VAL A 48 -1.88 -2.43 -5.12
CA VAL A 48 -1.86 -2.39 -3.65
C VAL A 48 -2.91 -3.34 -3.05
N GLN A 49 -4.15 -3.28 -3.55
CA GLN A 49 -5.22 -4.15 -3.06
C GLN A 49 -4.92 -5.63 -3.34
N SER A 50 -4.43 -5.95 -4.54
CA SER A 50 -4.07 -7.32 -4.91
C SER A 50 -2.98 -7.89 -4.01
N LEU A 51 -1.94 -7.11 -3.68
CA LEU A 51 -0.88 -7.56 -2.78
C LEU A 51 -1.40 -7.73 -1.34
N ALA A 52 -2.22 -6.81 -0.85
CA ALA A 52 -2.73 -6.86 0.52
C ALA A 52 -3.73 -8.01 0.77
N MET A 53 -4.27 -8.62 -0.29
CA MET A 53 -5.19 -9.76 -0.22
C MET A 53 -4.52 -11.13 -0.42
N ALA A 54 -3.25 -11.14 -0.83
CA ALA A 54 -2.46 -12.36 -1.03
C ALA A 54 -1.92 -12.91 0.29
#